data_AF-A6VW72-F1
#
_entry.id   AF-A6VW72-F1
#
_cell.length_a   1.000
_cell.length_b   1.000
_cell.length_c   1.000
_cell.angle_alpha   90.00
_cell.angle_beta   90.00
_cell.angle_gamma   90.00
#
_symmetry.space_group_name_H-M   'P 1'
#
loop_
_entity.id
_entity.type
_entity.pdbx_description
1 polymer ?
#
loop_
_entity_poly.entity_id
_entity_poly.type
_entity_poly.pdbx_seq_one_letter_code
_entity_poly.pdbx_strand_id
1 'polypeptide(L)'
;MGLSAKLFFDNNENETLFTRVSLTPEQLEDARAKKDKLLELVKPELSLSLEVPVKHWLQGSYKNHTLIRPIKKGDEFDIDVGLYVLCNAEEDGLSALDVKQLNRSILEWYVSNRPEAKLGESKTSCERLIYPLSFHIDIPIYYYDAETGSCKLATQEDEWINSDPKALQDWFNKKVSSLTSKSLAQLRRMIKYLKVWTAIKGKDDGIRIPSIAITVLVADLYFEADDDDDAFIQTAVNVMNYIISNDTLDSPCNGGDLFGFKDNEYQQIKSRSEALKSSCEFINKSDDSLQQYVLWSATFEHMFPPFIERIDEVSKKTNLPAITVPPQIKVRHLDKNKKLLSSGVKDEIRVFRDEELYFSIDNKVDYSQTAEVHWIVRNQDEEAKRVNDLGHTSVLSISDERYEGCSYSGTHYMECLVLDKNNIKGMGAVKVRITGFSRPLRNPPRKKYFKGR
;
A
#
# COMPACT_ATOMS: atom_id res chain seq x y z
N MET A 1 -22.06 12.52 7.24
CA MET A 1 -20.75 12.31 6.62
C MET A 1 -20.08 13.65 6.36
N GLY A 2 -19.07 13.98 7.17
CA GLY A 2 -18.20 15.13 6.94
C GLY A 2 -17.27 14.92 5.73
N LEU A 3 -16.48 15.94 5.37
CA LEU A 3 -15.53 15.85 4.26
C LEU A 3 -14.46 14.77 4.50
N SER A 4 -13.94 14.68 5.74
CA SER A 4 -12.97 13.65 6.15
C SER A 4 -13.53 12.24 5.91
N ALA A 5 -14.73 11.96 6.41
CA ALA A 5 -15.41 10.68 6.20
C ALA A 5 -15.55 10.29 4.72
N LYS A 6 -15.97 11.22 3.85
CA LYS A 6 -16.06 10.98 2.39
C LYS A 6 -14.71 10.62 1.77
N LEU A 7 -13.62 11.23 2.26
CA LEU A 7 -12.26 10.96 1.79
C LEU A 7 -11.73 9.61 2.26
N PHE A 8 -12.23 9.08 3.37
CA PHE A 8 -11.88 7.72 3.81
C PHE A 8 -12.61 6.66 2.99
N PHE A 9 -13.94 6.76 2.92
CA PHE A 9 -14.78 5.79 2.22
C PHE A 9 -16.16 6.37 1.90
N ASP A 10 -16.53 6.34 0.62
CA ASP A 10 -17.88 6.63 0.11
C ASP A 10 -18.10 5.76 -1.14
N ASN A 11 -19.27 5.14 -1.28
CA ASN A 11 -19.59 4.27 -2.41
C ASN A 11 -19.75 5.03 -3.74
N ASN A 12 -19.95 6.34 -3.69
CA ASN A 12 -20.16 7.19 -4.87
C ASN A 12 -18.88 7.90 -5.31
N GLU A 13 -17.78 7.71 -4.58
CA GLU A 13 -16.53 8.43 -4.77
C GLU A 13 -15.45 7.49 -5.32
N ASN A 14 -14.83 7.89 -6.43
CA ASN A 14 -13.79 7.09 -7.08
C ASN A 14 -12.41 7.29 -6.41
N GLU A 15 -12.21 8.41 -5.72
CA GLU A 15 -10.95 8.77 -5.05
C GLU A 15 -11.18 8.93 -3.54
N THR A 16 -11.02 7.81 -2.84
CA THR A 16 -11.03 7.71 -1.37
C THR A 16 -9.75 7.00 -0.92
N LEU A 17 -9.42 7.08 0.38
CA LEU A 17 -8.32 6.32 0.94
C LEU A 17 -8.55 4.82 0.67
N PHE A 18 -9.78 4.32 0.83
CA PHE A 18 -10.11 2.93 0.53
C PHE A 18 -9.80 2.51 -0.91
N THR A 19 -10.20 3.32 -1.91
CA THR A 19 -9.94 2.97 -3.32
C THR A 19 -8.46 3.05 -3.65
N ARG A 20 -7.73 4.01 -3.07
CA ARG A 20 -6.27 4.18 -3.27
C ARG A 20 -5.47 3.04 -2.62
N VAL A 21 -5.85 2.57 -1.44
CA VAL A 21 -5.16 1.44 -0.77
C VAL A 21 -5.56 0.07 -1.28
N SER A 22 -6.61 -0.02 -2.10
CA SER A 22 -7.08 -1.28 -2.67
C SER A 22 -6.50 -1.52 -4.06
N LEU A 23 -6.26 -2.78 -4.39
CA LEU A 23 -5.92 -3.19 -5.75
C LEU A 23 -7.14 -3.05 -6.66
N THR A 24 -6.88 -2.82 -7.95
CA THR A 24 -7.96 -2.79 -8.94
C THR A 24 -8.49 -4.21 -9.21
N PRO A 25 -9.73 -4.36 -9.71
CA PRO A 25 -10.26 -5.65 -10.13
C PRO A 25 -9.36 -6.35 -11.17
N GLU A 26 -8.79 -5.60 -12.12
CA GLU A 26 -7.87 -6.10 -13.14
C GLU A 26 -6.61 -6.72 -12.52
N GLN A 27 -5.99 -6.05 -11.54
CA GLN A 27 -4.82 -6.58 -10.83
C GLN A 27 -5.14 -7.88 -10.08
N LEU A 28 -6.33 -7.96 -9.46
CA LEU A 28 -6.77 -9.16 -8.74
C LEU A 28 -7.10 -10.31 -9.68
N GLU A 29 -7.66 -10.03 -10.85
CA GLU A 29 -7.98 -11.03 -11.88
C GLU A 29 -6.72 -11.61 -12.52
N ASP A 30 -5.76 -10.76 -12.92
CA ASP A 30 -4.46 -11.18 -13.44
C ASP A 30 -3.71 -12.06 -12.44
N ALA A 31 -3.67 -11.64 -11.17
CA ALA A 31 -3.07 -12.40 -10.09
C ALA A 31 -3.74 -13.77 -9.87
N ARG A 32 -5.08 -13.81 -9.91
CA ARG A 32 -5.84 -15.06 -9.80
C ARG A 32 -5.53 -16.01 -10.95
N ALA A 33 -5.56 -15.52 -12.19
CA ALA A 33 -5.32 -16.33 -13.37
C ALA A 33 -3.91 -16.94 -13.37
N LYS A 34 -2.89 -16.14 -13.03
CA LYS A 34 -1.50 -16.59 -12.91
C LYS A 34 -1.30 -17.61 -11.79
N LYS A 35 -1.91 -17.38 -10.62
CA LYS A 35 -1.91 -18.33 -9.50
C LYS A 35 -2.58 -19.65 -9.86
N ASP A 36 -3.76 -19.60 -10.49
CA ASP A 36 -4.51 -20.80 -10.87
C ASP A 36 -3.71 -21.64 -11.88
N LYS A 37 -3.13 -20.99 -12.90
CA LYS A 37 -2.24 -21.64 -13.87
C LYS A 37 -0.99 -22.26 -13.23
N LEU A 38 -0.43 -21.65 -12.19
CA LEU A 38 0.66 -22.25 -11.41
C LEU A 38 0.20 -23.51 -10.68
N LEU A 39 -0.95 -23.44 -10.00
CA LEU A 39 -1.50 -24.54 -9.22
C LEU A 39 -1.96 -25.74 -10.06
N GLU A 40 -2.37 -25.50 -11.31
CA GLU A 40 -2.66 -26.55 -12.29
C GLU A 40 -1.43 -27.40 -12.63
N LEU A 41 -0.23 -26.85 -12.49
CA LEU A 41 1.04 -27.58 -12.67
C LEU A 41 1.58 -28.12 -11.34
N VAL A 42 1.80 -27.26 -10.35
CA VAL A 42 2.61 -27.61 -9.18
C VAL A 42 1.98 -28.75 -8.36
N LYS A 43 0.65 -28.75 -8.21
CA LYS A 43 -0.03 -29.80 -7.44
C LYS A 43 0.11 -31.19 -8.06
N PRO A 44 -0.22 -31.43 -9.35
CA PRO A 44 -0.08 -32.76 -9.92
C PRO A 44 1.39 -33.22 -9.99
N GLU A 45 2.33 -32.33 -10.29
CA GLU A 45 3.76 -32.67 -10.33
C GLU A 45 4.30 -33.09 -8.95
N LEU A 46 3.97 -32.34 -7.89
CA LEU A 46 4.30 -32.74 -6.52
C LEU A 46 3.61 -34.05 -6.13
N SER A 47 2.33 -34.19 -6.47
CA SER A 47 1.55 -35.38 -6.11
C SER A 47 2.07 -36.65 -6.79
N LEU A 48 2.47 -36.54 -8.06
CA LEU A 48 3.10 -37.63 -8.81
C LEU A 48 4.46 -38.00 -8.21
N SER A 49 5.29 -36.99 -7.93
CA SER A 49 6.67 -37.18 -7.47
C SER A 49 6.76 -37.73 -6.04
N LEU A 50 5.81 -37.35 -5.18
CA LEU A 50 5.74 -37.81 -3.79
C LEU A 50 4.86 -39.06 -3.61
N GLU A 51 4.13 -39.48 -4.65
CA GLU A 51 3.11 -40.53 -4.59
C GLU A 51 2.01 -40.29 -3.53
N VAL A 52 1.79 -39.03 -3.14
CA VAL A 52 0.83 -38.60 -2.12
C VAL A 52 -0.10 -37.52 -2.70
N PRO A 53 -1.41 -37.49 -2.37
CA PRO A 53 -2.29 -36.42 -2.78
C PRO A 53 -1.83 -35.04 -2.29
N VAL A 54 -1.78 -34.05 -3.18
CA VAL A 54 -1.44 -32.66 -2.84
C VAL A 54 -2.66 -31.75 -3.02
N LYS A 55 -2.99 -30.99 -1.97
CA LYS A 55 -4.01 -29.92 -1.99
C LYS A 55 -3.37 -28.56 -1.80
N HIS A 56 -4.18 -27.51 -1.90
CA HIS A 56 -3.73 -26.15 -1.61
C HIS A 56 -4.77 -25.42 -0.78
N TRP A 57 -4.32 -24.40 -0.06
CA TRP A 57 -5.18 -23.46 0.65
C TRP A 57 -4.59 -22.06 0.61
N LEU A 58 -5.42 -21.07 0.28
CA LEU A 58 -5.03 -19.65 0.26
C LEU A 58 -5.03 -19.10 1.67
N GLN A 59 -4.00 -18.34 2.00
CA GLN A 59 -3.73 -17.87 3.35
C GLN A 59 -3.57 -16.34 3.39
N GLY A 60 -3.26 -15.83 4.58
CA GLY A 60 -2.82 -14.46 4.78
C GLY A 60 -3.85 -13.40 4.39
N SER A 61 -3.35 -12.27 3.92
CA SER A 61 -4.16 -11.07 3.70
C SER A 61 -5.14 -11.20 2.53
N TYR A 62 -4.85 -12.08 1.57
CA TYR A 62 -5.78 -12.42 0.49
C TYR A 62 -7.05 -13.07 1.06
N LYS A 63 -6.91 -14.04 1.96
CA LYS A 63 -8.03 -14.77 2.57
C LYS A 63 -8.90 -13.87 3.47
N ASN A 64 -8.28 -12.96 4.20
CA ASN A 64 -8.97 -12.03 5.10
C ASN A 64 -9.59 -10.82 4.38
N HIS A 65 -9.41 -10.67 3.06
CA HIS A 65 -9.79 -9.49 2.28
C HIS A 65 -9.12 -8.19 2.77
N THR A 66 -7.89 -8.31 3.28
CA THR A 66 -7.09 -7.20 3.83
C THR A 66 -5.79 -6.96 3.05
N LEU A 67 -5.71 -7.49 1.83
CA LEU A 67 -4.65 -7.17 0.88
C LEU A 67 -4.63 -5.66 0.60
N ILE A 68 -3.43 -5.08 0.63
CA ILE A 68 -3.21 -3.65 0.36
C ILE A 68 -2.41 -3.51 -0.92
N ARG A 69 -2.63 -2.39 -1.60
CA ARG A 69 -1.79 -1.95 -2.70
C ARG A 69 -0.37 -1.66 -2.19
N PRO A 70 0.69 -1.99 -2.96
CA PRO A 70 2.04 -1.56 -2.65
C PRO A 70 2.15 -0.03 -2.56
N ILE A 71 2.96 0.46 -1.61
CA ILE A 71 3.06 1.90 -1.33
C ILE A 71 4.07 2.60 -2.24
N LYS A 72 5.15 1.90 -2.62
CA LYS A 72 6.17 2.42 -3.53
C LYS A 72 6.02 1.77 -4.90
N LYS A 73 6.32 2.54 -5.93
CA LYS A 73 6.45 2.04 -7.30
C LYS A 73 7.47 0.91 -7.35
N GLY A 74 7.08 -0.19 -7.98
CA GLY A 74 7.94 -1.36 -8.16
C GLY A 74 7.89 -2.36 -7.00
N ASP A 75 7.28 -1.99 -5.87
CA ASP A 75 6.93 -2.96 -4.84
C ASP A 75 5.81 -3.89 -5.36
N GLU A 76 5.79 -5.08 -4.80
CA GLU A 76 4.89 -6.17 -5.16
C GLU A 76 3.90 -6.41 -4.01
N PHE A 77 2.68 -6.85 -4.32
CA PHE A 77 1.76 -7.36 -3.30
C PHE A 77 1.89 -8.89 -3.17
N ASP A 78 1.44 -9.40 -2.03
CA ASP A 78 1.76 -10.75 -1.59
C ASP A 78 0.53 -11.66 -1.72
N ILE A 79 0.74 -12.88 -2.23
CA ILE A 79 -0.27 -13.95 -2.25
C ILE A 79 0.31 -15.19 -1.59
N ASP A 80 -0.27 -15.61 -0.47
CA ASP A 80 0.17 -16.79 0.27
C ASP A 80 -0.64 -18.03 -0.16
N VAL A 81 0.06 -19.05 -0.66
CA VAL A 81 -0.53 -20.29 -1.16
C VAL A 81 0.15 -21.49 -0.51
N GLY A 82 -0.44 -22.01 0.56
CA GLY A 82 0.06 -23.24 1.18
C GLY A 82 -0.28 -24.45 0.33
N LEU A 83 0.71 -25.30 0.07
CA LEU A 83 0.52 -26.62 -0.52
C LEU A 83 0.56 -27.67 0.60
N TYR A 84 -0.37 -28.62 0.57
CA TYR A 84 -0.59 -29.59 1.62
C TYR A 84 -0.41 -30.99 1.06
N VAL A 85 0.68 -31.65 1.46
CA VAL A 85 0.94 -33.07 1.22
C VAL A 85 0.12 -33.87 2.22
N LEU A 86 -0.84 -34.66 1.75
CA LEU A 86 -1.82 -35.33 2.62
C LEU A 86 -1.31 -36.68 3.12
N CYS A 87 -0.34 -36.64 4.03
CA CYS A 87 0.22 -37.81 4.71
C CYS A 87 0.84 -37.41 6.05
N ASN A 88 1.42 -38.39 6.76
CA ASN A 88 2.32 -38.14 7.88
C ASN A 88 3.76 -38.17 7.37
N ALA A 89 4.29 -37.02 6.95
CA ALA A 89 5.61 -36.93 6.31
C ALA A 89 6.75 -37.45 7.18
N GLU A 90 6.67 -37.29 8.51
CA GLU A 90 7.70 -37.78 9.43
C GLU A 90 7.70 -39.31 9.53
N GLU A 91 6.52 -39.94 9.62
CA GLU A 91 6.38 -41.40 9.64
C GLU A 91 6.71 -42.04 8.28
N ASP A 92 6.36 -41.36 7.20
CA ASP A 92 6.64 -41.80 5.82
C ASP A 92 8.09 -41.52 5.39
N GLY A 93 8.90 -40.88 6.24
CA GLY A 93 10.32 -40.61 5.98
C GLY A 93 10.58 -39.52 4.94
N LEU A 94 9.65 -38.61 4.73
CA LEU A 94 9.80 -37.47 3.83
C LEU A 94 10.56 -36.33 4.52
N SER A 95 11.74 -36.00 3.99
CA SER A 95 12.53 -34.84 4.41
C SER A 95 11.81 -33.53 4.06
N ALA A 96 11.82 -32.58 4.99
CA ALA A 96 11.21 -31.27 4.80
C ALA A 96 11.96 -30.49 3.70
N LEU A 97 13.29 -30.58 3.72
CA LEU A 97 14.16 -29.95 2.73
C LEU A 97 13.97 -30.57 1.34
N ASP A 98 13.91 -31.90 1.23
CA ASP A 98 13.75 -32.57 -0.06
C ASP A 98 12.41 -32.19 -0.73
N VAL A 99 11.32 -32.18 0.04
CA VAL A 99 10.00 -31.76 -0.46
C VAL A 99 10.03 -30.29 -0.92
N LYS A 100 10.71 -29.43 -0.15
CA LYS A 100 10.87 -28.01 -0.51
C LYS A 100 11.72 -27.83 -1.78
N GLN A 101 12.81 -28.58 -1.93
CA GLN A 101 13.67 -28.58 -3.11
C GLN A 101 12.93 -29.12 -4.34
N LEU A 102 12.12 -30.15 -4.20
CA LEU A 102 11.26 -30.65 -5.27
C LEU A 102 10.29 -29.56 -5.75
N ASN A 103 9.61 -28.88 -4.83
CA ASN A 103 8.76 -27.73 -5.18
C ASN A 103 9.58 -26.66 -5.93
N ARG A 104 10.78 -26.34 -5.44
CA ARG A 104 11.67 -25.38 -6.09
C ARG A 104 12.01 -25.80 -7.53
N SER A 105 12.38 -27.05 -7.79
CA SER A 105 12.68 -27.55 -9.14
C SER A 105 11.47 -27.46 -10.09
N ILE A 106 10.26 -27.73 -9.59
CA ILE A 106 9.02 -27.55 -10.38
C ILE A 106 8.82 -26.07 -10.72
N LEU A 107 9.08 -25.15 -9.78
CA LEU A 107 9.00 -23.71 -10.02
C LEU A 107 10.08 -23.22 -11.00
N GLU A 108 11.31 -23.75 -10.93
CA GLU A 108 12.38 -23.48 -11.89
C GLU A 108 11.96 -23.88 -13.31
N TRP A 109 11.35 -25.06 -13.47
CA TRP A 109 10.78 -25.46 -14.75
C TRP A 109 9.64 -24.54 -15.20
N TYR A 110 8.74 -24.16 -14.29
CA TYR A 110 7.62 -23.26 -14.59
C TYR A 110 8.10 -21.91 -15.17
N VAL A 111 9.14 -21.31 -14.56
CA VAL A 111 9.70 -20.02 -15.01
C VAL A 111 10.55 -20.13 -16.27
N SER A 112 11.20 -21.27 -16.52
CA SER A 112 12.01 -21.48 -17.73
C SER A 112 11.21 -21.29 -19.03
N ASN A 113 9.88 -21.45 -18.96
CA ASN A 113 8.96 -21.27 -20.08
C ASN A 113 8.10 -19.99 -19.97
N ARG A 114 8.40 -19.09 -19.03
CA ARG A 114 7.59 -17.90 -18.71
C ARG A 114 8.47 -16.69 -18.40
N PRO A 115 8.85 -15.88 -19.43
CA PRO A 115 9.74 -14.73 -19.24
C PRO A 115 9.17 -13.63 -18.33
N GLU A 116 7.85 -13.62 -18.11
CA GLU A 116 7.15 -12.70 -17.22
C GLU A 116 7.26 -13.06 -15.73
N ALA A 117 7.78 -14.26 -15.40
CA ALA A 117 7.92 -14.74 -14.03
C ALA A 117 9.39 -15.02 -13.69
N LYS A 118 9.74 -14.88 -12.42
CA LYS A 118 11.08 -15.16 -11.89
C LYS A 118 10.97 -15.93 -10.58
N LEU A 119 11.94 -16.78 -10.32
CA LEU A 119 12.06 -17.43 -9.03
C LEU A 119 12.87 -16.53 -8.09
N GLY A 120 12.34 -16.30 -6.89
CA GLY A 120 13.05 -15.57 -5.83
C GLY A 120 14.09 -16.43 -5.12
N GLU A 121 14.80 -15.79 -4.20
CA GLU A 121 15.64 -16.52 -3.24
C GLU A 121 14.75 -17.40 -2.35
N SER A 122 15.23 -18.61 -2.05
CA SER A 122 14.54 -19.50 -1.13
C SER A 122 14.54 -18.88 0.27
N LYS A 123 13.38 -18.87 0.91
CA LYS A 123 13.22 -18.42 2.30
C LYS A 123 13.12 -19.63 3.21
N THR A 124 13.41 -19.45 4.49
CA THR A 124 13.22 -20.49 5.53
C THR A 124 11.88 -21.21 5.38
N SER A 125 10.75 -20.49 5.34
CA SER A 125 9.40 -21.06 5.37
C SER A 125 8.73 -21.29 4.02
N CYS A 126 9.22 -20.73 2.91
CA CYS A 126 8.54 -20.85 1.62
C CYS A 126 9.48 -20.68 0.42
N GLU A 127 9.03 -21.14 -0.74
CA GLU A 127 9.56 -20.69 -2.02
C GLU A 127 8.74 -19.51 -2.54
N ARG A 128 9.37 -18.60 -3.29
CA ARG A 128 8.73 -17.39 -3.80
C ARG A 128 8.78 -17.31 -5.31
N LEU A 129 7.62 -17.22 -5.95
CA LEU A 129 7.50 -16.93 -7.38
C LEU A 129 7.13 -15.45 -7.59
N ILE A 130 7.94 -14.71 -8.34
CA ILE A 130 7.83 -13.27 -8.53
C ILE A 130 7.29 -12.96 -9.93
N TYR A 131 6.26 -12.12 -10.01
CA TYR A 131 5.84 -11.42 -11.22
C TYR A 131 6.26 -9.94 -11.11
N PRO A 132 7.42 -9.56 -11.69
CA PRO A 132 8.04 -8.27 -11.42
C PRO A 132 7.09 -7.09 -11.62
N LEU A 133 7.16 -6.11 -10.72
CA LEU A 133 6.33 -4.89 -10.73
C LEU A 133 4.83 -5.13 -10.51
N SER A 134 4.41 -6.36 -10.18
CA SER A 134 3.02 -6.71 -9.94
C SER A 134 2.83 -7.35 -8.56
N PHE A 135 3.16 -8.64 -8.42
CA PHE A 135 2.94 -9.41 -7.20
C PHE A 135 3.91 -10.59 -7.11
N HIS A 136 3.99 -11.19 -5.94
CA HIS A 136 4.63 -12.50 -5.77
C HIS A 136 3.70 -13.49 -5.07
N ILE A 137 3.98 -14.77 -5.29
CA ILE A 137 3.31 -15.89 -4.64
C ILE A 137 4.30 -16.55 -3.69
N ASP A 138 4.00 -16.50 -2.40
CA ASP A 138 4.71 -17.27 -1.39
C ASP A 138 4.07 -18.64 -1.24
N ILE A 139 4.89 -19.68 -1.38
CA ILE A 139 4.43 -21.07 -1.50
C ILE A 139 5.07 -21.90 -0.38
N PRO A 140 4.55 -21.78 0.86
CA PRO A 140 4.92 -22.70 1.93
C PRO A 140 4.39 -24.11 1.65
N ILE A 141 5.17 -25.13 2.02
CA ILE A 141 4.75 -26.54 1.93
C ILE A 141 4.46 -27.06 3.33
N TYR A 142 3.32 -27.71 3.48
CA TYR A 142 2.90 -28.37 4.69
C TYR A 142 2.68 -29.86 4.39
N TYR A 143 2.84 -30.70 5.40
CA TYR A 143 2.07 -31.94 5.43
C TYR A 143 0.84 -31.78 6.32
N TYR A 144 -0.18 -32.57 6.04
CA TYR A 144 -1.37 -32.68 6.86
C TYR A 144 -1.76 -34.15 7.03
N ASP A 145 -1.70 -34.61 8.27
CA ASP A 145 -2.18 -35.93 8.66
C ASP A 145 -3.63 -35.82 9.13
N ALA A 146 -4.54 -36.50 8.41
CA ALA A 146 -5.96 -36.49 8.71
C ALA A 146 -6.34 -37.35 9.93
N GLU A 147 -5.50 -38.31 10.33
CA GLU A 147 -5.75 -39.19 11.47
C GLU A 147 -5.47 -38.48 12.79
N THR A 148 -4.30 -37.81 12.88
CA THR A 148 -3.92 -37.06 14.07
C THR A 148 -4.39 -35.59 14.05
N GLY A 149 -4.72 -35.06 12.88
CA GLY A 149 -5.01 -33.64 12.68
C GLY A 149 -3.75 -32.76 12.68
N SER A 150 -2.56 -33.35 12.58
CA SER A 150 -1.28 -32.64 12.62
C SER A 150 -1.03 -31.88 11.32
N CYS A 151 -0.66 -30.60 11.44
CA CYS A 151 -0.23 -29.77 10.31
C CYS A 151 1.13 -29.14 10.62
N LYS A 152 2.14 -29.50 9.82
CA LYS A 152 3.50 -28.97 9.99
C LYS A 152 4.04 -28.41 8.68
N LEU A 153 4.78 -27.32 8.82
CA LEU A 153 5.44 -26.55 7.78
C LEU A 153 6.85 -27.10 7.52
N ALA A 154 7.21 -27.29 6.25
CA ALA A 154 8.58 -27.60 5.84
C ALA A 154 9.48 -26.36 5.87
N THR A 155 10.68 -26.51 6.43
CA THR A 155 11.68 -25.44 6.49
C THR A 155 12.94 -25.72 5.67
N GLN A 156 13.75 -24.69 5.48
CA GLN A 156 15.04 -24.77 4.79
C GLN A 156 16.09 -25.52 5.63
N GLU A 157 15.89 -25.59 6.93
CA GLU A 157 16.74 -26.28 7.91
C GLU A 157 16.42 -27.78 8.04
N ASP A 158 15.58 -28.31 7.14
CA ASP A 158 15.11 -29.70 7.13
C ASP A 158 14.25 -30.08 8.35
N GLU A 159 13.44 -29.14 8.83
CA GLU A 159 12.53 -29.35 9.97
C GLU A 159 11.06 -29.27 9.55
N TRP A 160 10.23 -30.09 10.21
CA TRP A 160 8.78 -29.98 10.18
C TRP A 160 8.28 -29.26 11.43
N ILE A 161 7.88 -27.99 11.28
CA ILE A 161 7.46 -27.13 12.40
C ILE A 161 5.95 -27.07 12.50
N ASN A 162 5.39 -27.30 13.69
CA ASN A 162 3.95 -27.12 13.97
C ASN A 162 3.50 -25.70 13.58
N SER A 163 2.71 -25.61 12.52
CA SER A 163 2.25 -24.33 11.99
C SER A 163 1.01 -24.58 11.15
N ASP A 164 -0.16 -24.37 11.75
CA ASP A 164 -1.43 -24.41 11.04
C ASP A 164 -1.93 -22.98 10.77
N PRO A 165 -1.79 -22.47 9.53
CA PRO A 165 -2.27 -21.14 9.17
C PRO A 165 -3.81 -21.08 9.15
N LYS A 166 -4.50 -22.23 9.15
CA LYS A 166 -5.96 -22.30 9.29
C LYS A 166 -6.40 -21.97 10.71
N ALA A 167 -5.62 -22.31 11.73
CA ALA A 167 -5.95 -21.99 13.13
C ALA A 167 -6.17 -20.48 13.33
N LEU A 168 -5.32 -19.66 12.72
CA LEU A 168 -5.41 -18.20 12.77
C LEU A 168 -6.61 -17.67 11.99
N GLN A 169 -6.94 -18.30 10.87
CA GLN A 169 -8.14 -17.96 10.11
C GLN A 169 -9.42 -18.32 10.88
N ASP A 170 -9.44 -19.48 11.52
CA ASP A 170 -10.58 -19.93 12.32
C ASP A 170 -10.76 -19.05 13.56
N TRP A 171 -9.66 -18.64 14.21
CA TRP A 171 -9.69 -17.62 15.26
C TRP A 171 -10.28 -16.30 14.74
N PHE A 172 -9.79 -15.78 13.61
CA PHE A 172 -10.27 -14.51 13.06
C PHE A 172 -11.76 -14.59 12.71
N ASN A 173 -12.19 -15.67 12.03
CA ASN A 173 -13.58 -15.90 11.67
C ASN A 173 -14.49 -15.98 12.91
N LYS A 174 -14.04 -16.68 13.96
CA LYS A 174 -14.75 -16.76 15.24
C LYS A 174 -14.83 -15.39 15.89
N LYS A 175 -13.72 -14.65 15.95
CA LYS A 175 -13.63 -13.31 16.56
C LYS A 175 -14.61 -12.32 15.92
N VAL A 176 -14.77 -12.38 14.60
CA VAL A 176 -15.65 -11.45 13.86
C VAL A 176 -17.05 -12.01 13.56
N SER A 177 -17.37 -13.21 14.04
CA SER A 177 -18.63 -13.91 13.71
C SER A 177 -19.90 -13.19 14.13
N SER A 178 -19.84 -12.36 15.17
CA SER A 178 -20.98 -11.57 15.66
C SER A 178 -21.18 -10.25 14.90
N LEU A 179 -20.24 -9.85 14.05
CA LEU A 179 -20.31 -8.59 13.32
C LEU A 179 -21.29 -8.70 12.16
N THR A 180 -22.01 -7.60 11.90
CA THR A 180 -22.80 -7.49 10.67
C THR A 180 -21.88 -7.42 9.45
N SER A 181 -22.41 -7.67 8.25
CA SER A 181 -21.65 -7.50 7.01
C SER A 181 -21.08 -6.08 6.84
N LYS A 182 -21.78 -5.04 7.31
CA LYS A 182 -21.32 -3.65 7.29
C LYS A 182 -20.13 -3.46 8.23
N SER A 183 -20.27 -3.91 9.47
CA SER A 183 -19.24 -3.79 10.51
C SER A 183 -17.98 -4.60 10.16
N LEU A 184 -18.15 -5.82 9.61
CA LEU A 184 -17.03 -6.63 9.12
C LEU A 184 -16.30 -5.96 7.95
N ALA A 185 -17.04 -5.29 7.05
CA ALA A 185 -16.42 -4.52 5.98
C ALA A 185 -15.63 -3.32 6.52
N GLN A 186 -16.16 -2.58 7.51
CA GLN A 186 -15.46 -1.47 8.17
C GLN A 186 -14.21 -1.96 8.91
N LEU A 187 -14.30 -3.05 9.68
CA LEU A 187 -13.15 -3.68 10.35
C LEU A 187 -12.03 -4.01 9.34
N ARG A 188 -12.36 -4.62 8.20
CA ARG A 188 -11.38 -4.93 7.15
C ARG A 188 -10.73 -3.66 6.57
N ARG A 189 -11.49 -2.57 6.43
CA ARG A 189 -10.93 -1.26 6.02
C ARG A 189 -9.97 -0.71 7.07
N MET A 190 -10.30 -0.81 8.37
CA MET A 190 -9.41 -0.40 9.46
C MET A 190 -8.08 -1.16 9.43
N ILE A 191 -8.12 -2.49 9.21
CA ILE A 191 -6.91 -3.31 9.02
C ILE A 191 -6.08 -2.77 7.85
N LYS A 192 -6.71 -2.51 6.70
CA LYS A 192 -6.01 -1.99 5.51
C LYS A 192 -5.37 -0.63 5.78
N TYR A 193 -6.10 0.30 6.41
CA TYR A 193 -5.58 1.64 6.71
C TYR A 193 -4.38 1.58 7.66
N LEU A 194 -4.44 0.77 8.72
CA LEU A 194 -3.29 0.61 9.63
C LEU A 194 -2.10 -0.09 8.96
N LYS A 195 -2.32 -1.12 8.14
CA LYS A 195 -1.25 -1.76 7.36
C LYS A 195 -0.56 -0.76 6.43
N VAL A 196 -1.33 0.08 5.74
CA VAL A 196 -0.81 1.13 4.85
C VAL A 196 -0.02 2.16 5.63
N TRP A 197 -0.56 2.65 6.76
CA TRP A 197 0.15 3.58 7.62
C TRP A 197 1.50 3.00 8.07
N THR A 198 1.50 1.75 8.55
CA THR A 198 2.74 1.06 8.95
C THR A 198 3.73 0.94 7.80
N ALA A 199 3.27 0.58 6.60
CA ALA A 199 4.11 0.47 5.41
C ALA A 199 4.70 1.82 4.98
N ILE A 200 3.93 2.91 5.08
CA ILE A 200 4.38 4.28 4.81
C ILE A 200 5.46 4.68 5.82
N LYS A 201 5.22 4.49 7.12
CA LYS A 201 6.13 4.99 8.16
C LYS A 201 7.40 4.17 8.30
N GLY A 202 7.37 2.88 7.95
CA GLY A 202 8.57 2.04 7.86
C GLY A 202 9.13 1.93 6.43
N LYS A 203 8.84 2.88 5.54
CA LYS A 203 9.26 2.79 4.14
C LYS A 203 10.76 3.04 3.94
N ASP A 204 11.39 3.81 4.84
CA ASP A 204 12.77 4.26 4.68
C ASP A 204 13.77 3.44 5.52
N ASP A 205 13.34 2.87 6.65
CA ASP A 205 14.17 2.03 7.53
C ASP A 205 13.75 0.56 7.60
N GLY A 206 12.59 0.21 7.04
CA GLY A 206 12.05 -1.15 7.10
C GLY A 206 11.39 -1.52 8.43
N ILE A 207 11.39 -0.65 9.44
CA ILE A 207 10.89 -0.95 10.78
C ILE A 207 9.37 -0.80 10.80
N ARG A 208 8.66 -1.93 10.89
CA ARG A 208 7.20 -2.02 10.68
C ARG A 208 6.56 -2.93 11.70
N ILE A 209 5.32 -2.63 12.08
CA ILE A 209 4.45 -3.56 12.80
C ILE A 209 4.07 -4.70 11.83
N PRO A 210 4.25 -5.98 12.21
CA PRO A 210 3.86 -7.09 11.35
C PRO A 210 2.37 -7.04 10.97
N SER A 211 2.06 -7.33 9.71
CA SER A 211 0.67 -7.30 9.20
C SER A 211 -0.27 -8.22 9.97
N ILE A 212 0.27 -9.32 10.50
CA ILE A 212 -0.52 -10.24 11.32
C ILE A 212 -0.84 -9.65 12.69
N ALA A 213 0.11 -8.98 13.33
CA ALA A 213 -0.11 -8.26 14.58
C ALA A 213 -1.17 -7.16 14.42
N ILE A 214 -1.12 -6.39 13.33
CA ILE A 214 -2.18 -5.41 13.00
C ILE A 214 -3.55 -6.09 12.85
N THR A 215 -3.62 -7.23 12.17
CA THR A 215 -4.88 -7.95 11.98
C THR A 215 -5.46 -8.43 13.32
N VAL A 216 -4.61 -8.97 14.20
CA VAL A 216 -5.01 -9.44 15.53
C VAL A 216 -5.48 -8.27 16.41
N LEU A 217 -4.66 -7.23 16.54
CA LEU A 217 -4.97 -6.06 17.37
C LEU A 217 -6.23 -5.35 16.92
N VAL A 218 -6.43 -5.17 15.61
CA VAL A 218 -7.66 -4.55 15.11
C VAL A 218 -8.86 -5.45 15.39
N ALA A 219 -8.77 -6.77 15.19
CA ALA A 219 -9.88 -7.65 15.49
C ALA A 219 -10.26 -7.63 16.98
N ASP A 220 -9.29 -7.42 17.89
CA ASP A 220 -9.52 -7.32 19.32
C ASP A 220 -10.00 -5.95 19.80
N LEU A 221 -9.53 -4.87 19.16
CA LEU A 221 -9.69 -3.49 19.63
C LEU A 221 -10.53 -2.61 18.69
N TYR A 222 -11.20 -3.23 17.73
CA TYR A 222 -12.07 -2.57 16.76
C TYR A 222 -13.17 -1.76 17.45
N PHE A 223 -13.32 -0.52 16.99
CA PHE A 223 -14.42 0.35 17.35
C PHE A 223 -15.28 0.60 16.12
N GLU A 224 -16.56 0.23 16.19
CA GLU A 224 -17.52 0.50 15.13
C GLU A 224 -18.06 1.94 15.24
N ALA A 225 -18.07 2.64 14.11
CA ALA A 225 -18.66 3.97 14.00
C ALA A 225 -19.46 4.11 12.70
N ASP A 226 -20.26 5.16 12.58
CA ASP A 226 -21.06 5.40 11.38
C ASP A 226 -20.20 5.67 10.15
N ASP A 227 -19.16 6.48 10.33
CA ASP A 227 -18.22 6.92 9.31
C ASP A 227 -16.82 6.29 9.54
N ASP A 228 -16.07 6.08 8.45
CA ASP A 228 -14.79 5.35 8.48
C ASP A 228 -13.65 6.09 9.16
N ASP A 229 -13.64 7.42 9.11
CA ASP A 229 -12.62 8.25 9.76
C ASP A 229 -12.75 8.18 11.29
N ASP A 230 -13.98 8.27 11.82
CA ASP A 230 -14.25 8.08 13.24
C ASP A 230 -13.88 6.66 13.71
N ALA A 231 -14.26 5.64 12.94
CA ALA A 231 -13.88 4.25 13.22
C ALA A 231 -12.35 4.07 13.22
N PHE A 232 -11.66 4.72 12.28
CA PHE A 232 -10.20 4.67 12.19
C PHE A 232 -9.54 5.38 13.36
N ILE A 233 -9.99 6.58 13.73
CA ILE A 233 -9.48 7.33 14.88
C ILE A 233 -9.55 6.46 16.14
N GLN A 234 -10.75 5.94 16.47
CA GLN A 234 -10.94 5.20 17.72
C GLN A 234 -10.18 3.87 17.72
N THR A 235 -10.25 3.11 16.61
CA THR A 235 -9.53 1.84 16.48
C THR A 235 -8.01 2.06 16.53
N ALA A 236 -7.49 3.05 15.81
CA ALA A 236 -6.06 3.36 15.81
C ALA A 236 -5.58 3.80 17.20
N VAL A 237 -6.32 4.65 17.92
CA VAL A 237 -5.98 5.04 19.29
C VAL A 237 -5.92 3.83 20.21
N ASN A 238 -6.89 2.91 20.15
CA ASN A 238 -6.88 1.69 20.96
C ASN A 238 -5.66 0.80 20.64
N VAL A 239 -5.40 0.55 19.35
CA VAL A 239 -4.26 -0.26 18.89
C VAL A 239 -2.93 0.38 19.29
N MET A 240 -2.76 1.69 19.09
CA MET A 240 -1.54 2.40 19.47
C MET A 240 -1.33 2.41 20.98
N ASN A 241 -2.38 2.55 21.81
CA ASN A 241 -2.28 2.43 23.26
C ASN A 241 -1.74 1.06 23.69
N TYR A 242 -2.19 -0.03 23.03
CA TYR A 242 -1.67 -1.37 23.29
C TYR A 242 -0.17 -1.43 22.96
N ILE A 243 0.23 -1.00 21.76
CA ILE A 243 1.63 -1.06 21.30
C ILE A 243 2.55 -0.20 22.15
N ILE A 244 2.10 0.97 22.62
CA ILE A 244 2.89 1.86 23.49
C ILE A 244 3.19 1.21 24.85
N SER A 245 2.28 0.34 25.30
CA SER A 245 2.30 -0.26 26.64
C SER A 245 2.87 -1.68 26.66
N ASN A 246 2.99 -2.34 25.50
CA ASN A 246 3.39 -3.74 25.37
C ASN A 246 4.40 -3.89 24.22
N ASP A 247 5.56 -4.46 24.52
CA ASP A 247 6.62 -4.78 23.55
C ASP A 247 6.43 -6.16 22.89
N THR A 248 5.43 -6.93 23.34
CA THR A 248 5.06 -8.25 22.83
C THR A 248 3.55 -8.35 22.58
N LEU A 249 3.17 -9.25 21.67
CA LEU A 249 1.79 -9.60 21.37
C LEU A 249 1.66 -11.12 21.19
N ASP A 250 1.04 -11.78 22.14
CA ASP A 250 0.83 -13.23 22.05
C ASP A 250 -0.05 -13.61 20.86
N SER A 251 0.41 -14.63 20.12
CA SER A 251 -0.36 -15.26 19.06
C SER A 251 -1.60 -15.93 19.64
N PRO A 252 -2.79 -15.69 19.08
CA PRO A 252 -4.03 -16.29 19.55
C PRO A 252 -4.11 -17.81 19.32
N CYS A 253 -3.12 -18.40 18.62
CA CYS A 253 -3.16 -19.80 18.20
C CYS A 253 -2.05 -20.66 18.83
N ASN A 254 -0.84 -20.12 18.96
CA ASN A 254 0.34 -20.92 19.29
C ASN A 254 1.28 -20.27 20.33
N GLY A 255 0.87 -19.16 20.97
CA GLY A 255 1.61 -18.53 22.07
C GLY A 255 2.96 -17.90 21.67
N GLY A 256 3.29 -17.80 20.38
CA GLY A 256 4.46 -17.05 19.91
C GLY A 256 4.20 -15.54 19.88
N ASP A 257 5.24 -14.73 20.03
CA ASP A 257 5.13 -13.28 19.90
C ASP A 257 4.98 -12.85 18.42
N LEU A 258 3.89 -12.16 18.12
CA LEU A 258 3.55 -11.64 16.80
C LEU A 258 4.24 -10.32 16.46
N PHE A 259 4.78 -9.60 17.44
CA PHE A 259 5.56 -8.40 17.17
C PHE A 259 6.97 -8.75 16.72
N GLY A 260 7.68 -9.59 17.48
CA GLY A 260 9.04 -10.03 17.15
C GLY A 260 10.03 -8.86 17.03
N PHE A 261 9.77 -7.74 17.72
CA PHE A 261 10.61 -6.55 17.64
C PHE A 261 11.94 -6.76 18.38
N LYS A 262 13.00 -6.18 17.85
CA LYS A 262 14.21 -5.89 18.63
C LYS A 262 14.02 -4.60 19.45
N ASP A 263 14.74 -4.43 20.56
CA ASP A 263 14.57 -3.27 21.45
C ASP A 263 14.66 -1.91 20.74
N ASN A 264 15.61 -1.76 19.81
CA ASN A 264 15.79 -0.53 19.03
C ASN A 264 14.66 -0.29 18.02
N GLU A 265 14.07 -1.36 17.48
CA GLU A 265 12.90 -1.30 16.60
C GLU A 265 11.66 -0.91 17.40
N TYR A 266 11.48 -1.49 18.60
CA TYR A 266 10.35 -1.19 19.46
C TYR A 266 10.29 0.28 19.86
N GLN A 267 11.42 0.92 20.22
CA GLN A 267 11.41 2.35 20.55
C GLN A 267 10.96 3.23 19.37
N GLN A 268 11.34 2.86 18.15
CA GLN A 268 10.92 3.57 16.94
C GLN A 268 9.45 3.34 16.62
N ILE A 269 8.97 2.10 16.76
CA ILE A 269 7.54 1.77 16.65
C ILE A 269 6.73 2.54 17.69
N LYS A 270 7.17 2.57 18.95
CA LYS A 270 6.52 3.31 20.03
C LYS A 270 6.41 4.81 19.71
N SER A 271 7.49 5.44 19.26
CA SER A 271 7.50 6.85 18.85
C SER A 271 6.51 7.11 17.68
N ARG A 272 6.48 6.21 16.69
CA ARG A 272 5.49 6.28 15.57
C ARG A 272 4.06 6.11 16.07
N SER A 273 3.82 5.19 17.01
CA SER A 273 2.51 4.95 17.61
C SER A 273 2.02 6.15 18.42
N GLU A 274 2.90 6.79 19.19
CA GLU A 274 2.60 8.04 19.92
C GLU A 274 2.22 9.17 18.95
N ALA A 275 2.94 9.29 17.82
CA ALA A 275 2.65 10.28 16.80
C ALA A 275 1.29 10.04 16.12
N LEU A 276 0.97 8.80 15.72
CA LEU A 276 -0.34 8.49 15.13
C LEU A 276 -1.47 8.73 16.13
N LYS A 277 -1.33 8.23 17.37
CA LYS A 277 -2.30 8.46 18.44
C LYS A 277 -2.59 9.94 18.63
N SER A 278 -1.54 10.75 18.78
CA SER A 278 -1.66 12.20 18.99
C SER A 278 -2.34 12.89 17.79
N SER A 279 -2.01 12.48 16.56
CA SER A 279 -2.65 12.97 15.34
C SER A 279 -4.14 12.65 15.33
N CYS A 280 -4.54 11.40 15.58
CA CYS A 280 -5.93 10.97 15.64
C CYS A 280 -6.72 11.73 16.73
N GLU A 281 -6.18 11.85 17.95
CA GLU A 281 -6.84 12.58 19.04
C GLU A 281 -7.02 14.07 18.74
N PHE A 282 -6.06 14.66 18.02
CA PHE A 282 -6.14 16.06 17.61
C PHE A 282 -7.18 16.26 16.48
N ILE A 283 -7.18 15.39 15.47
CA ILE A 283 -8.17 15.39 14.38
C ILE A 283 -9.59 15.26 14.94
N ASN A 284 -9.80 14.33 15.88
CA ASN A 284 -11.09 14.07 16.52
C ASN A 284 -11.67 15.28 17.27
N LYS A 285 -10.81 16.20 17.71
CA LYS A 285 -11.20 17.43 18.41
C LYS A 285 -11.33 18.64 17.48
N SER A 286 -10.93 18.50 16.22
CA SER A 286 -10.94 19.61 15.26
C SER A 286 -12.26 19.64 14.51
N ASP A 287 -12.88 20.83 14.46
CA ASP A 287 -14.05 21.11 13.60
C ASP A 287 -13.64 21.71 12.23
N ASP A 288 -12.33 21.81 11.96
CA ASP A 288 -11.80 22.36 10.72
C ASP A 288 -11.37 21.25 9.75
N SER A 289 -12.21 21.04 8.75
CA SER A 289 -11.95 20.10 7.65
C SER A 289 -10.62 20.32 6.93
N LEU A 290 -10.07 21.55 6.89
CA LEU A 290 -8.77 21.82 6.27
C LEU A 290 -7.64 21.25 7.12
N GLN A 291 -7.66 21.55 8.42
CA GLN A 291 -6.69 21.03 9.37
C GLN A 291 -6.76 19.50 9.44
N GLN A 292 -7.96 18.92 9.50
CA GLN A 292 -8.14 17.47 9.43
C GLN A 292 -7.51 16.89 8.17
N TYR A 293 -7.79 17.49 6.99
CA TYR A 293 -7.19 17.06 5.73
C TYR A 293 -5.66 17.07 5.78
N VAL A 294 -5.04 18.17 6.23
CA VAL A 294 -3.58 18.28 6.24
C VAL A 294 -2.97 17.20 7.13
N LEU A 295 -3.58 16.92 8.28
CA LEU A 295 -3.11 15.87 9.19
C LEU A 295 -3.32 14.46 8.62
N TRP A 296 -4.41 14.22 7.89
CA TRP A 296 -4.60 12.97 7.16
C TRP A 296 -3.62 12.82 6.00
N SER A 297 -3.35 13.89 5.27
CA SER A 297 -2.34 13.94 4.22
C SER A 297 -0.94 13.67 4.77
N ALA A 298 -0.60 14.16 5.96
CA ALA A 298 0.67 13.83 6.62
C ALA A 298 0.71 12.36 7.12
N THR A 299 -0.43 11.85 7.58
CA THR A 299 -0.56 10.46 8.07
C THR A 299 -0.42 9.44 6.95
N PHE A 300 -1.15 9.63 5.85
CA PHE A 300 -1.25 8.68 4.74
C PHE A 300 -0.48 9.09 3.48
N GLU A 301 0.17 10.25 3.49
CA GLU A 301 1.00 10.75 2.40
C GLU A 301 0.27 10.67 1.05
N HIS A 302 0.95 10.26 -0.03
CA HIS A 302 0.39 10.12 -1.38
C HIS A 302 -0.76 9.10 -1.49
N MET A 303 -0.97 8.25 -0.47
CA MET A 303 -2.10 7.31 -0.44
C MET A 303 -3.41 8.00 -0.08
N PHE A 304 -3.38 9.17 0.57
CA PHE A 304 -4.58 9.97 0.76
C PHE A 304 -5.07 10.57 -0.58
N PRO A 305 -6.36 10.84 -0.78
CA PRO A 305 -6.82 11.55 -1.97
C PRO A 305 -6.34 13.01 -1.99
N PRO A 306 -6.16 13.64 -3.16
CA PRO A 306 -5.81 15.06 -3.24
C PRO A 306 -6.93 15.97 -2.75
N PHE A 307 -6.62 17.00 -1.96
CA PHE A 307 -7.64 17.96 -1.48
C PHE A 307 -8.08 18.96 -2.53
N ILE A 308 -7.22 19.28 -3.50
CA ILE A 308 -7.43 20.44 -4.36
C ILE A 308 -8.74 20.33 -5.17
N GLU A 309 -9.19 19.11 -5.44
CA GLU A 309 -10.48 18.85 -6.10
C GLU A 309 -11.69 19.16 -5.21
N ARG A 310 -11.50 19.21 -3.90
CA ARG A 310 -12.54 19.40 -2.88
C ARG A 310 -12.31 20.67 -2.06
N ILE A 311 -11.43 21.58 -2.50
CA ILE A 311 -11.08 22.78 -1.73
C ILE A 311 -12.31 23.67 -1.44
N ASP A 312 -13.30 23.64 -2.32
CA ASP A 312 -14.57 24.37 -2.19
C ASP A 312 -15.53 23.74 -1.16
N GLU A 313 -15.34 22.46 -0.80
CA GLU A 313 -16.14 21.74 0.21
C GLU A 313 -15.61 21.94 1.64
N VAL A 314 -14.43 22.54 1.78
CA VAL A 314 -13.73 22.72 3.05
C VAL A 314 -14.34 23.89 3.83
N SER A 315 -14.89 23.61 5.01
CA SER A 315 -15.31 24.67 5.95
C SER A 315 -14.12 25.17 6.77
N LYS A 316 -13.67 26.41 6.52
CA LYS A 316 -12.63 27.09 7.31
C LYS A 316 -13.26 27.73 8.56
N LYS A 317 -13.44 26.95 9.63
CA LYS A 317 -13.99 27.47 10.90
C LYS A 317 -12.92 27.85 11.93
N THR A 318 -11.69 27.35 11.78
CA THR A 318 -10.58 27.75 12.64
C THR A 318 -9.91 29.01 12.11
N ASN A 319 -9.48 29.82 13.08
CA ASN A 319 -8.19 30.50 13.01
C ASN A 319 -7.07 29.44 12.91
N LEU A 320 -6.94 28.69 11.80
CA LEU A 320 -5.58 28.42 11.30
C LEU A 320 -4.89 29.77 11.37
N PRO A 321 -3.68 29.89 11.96
CA PRO A 321 -3.10 31.21 12.20
C PRO A 321 -3.30 32.04 10.94
N ALA A 322 -3.71 33.29 11.06
CA ALA A 322 -3.93 34.24 9.96
C ALA A 322 -2.69 34.45 9.04
N ILE A 323 -1.69 33.57 9.19
CA ILE A 323 -0.36 33.42 8.63
C ILE A 323 -0.28 32.05 7.93
N THR A 324 -1.31 31.60 7.21
CA THR A 324 -1.07 30.65 6.11
C THR A 324 -0.96 31.46 4.84
N VAL A 325 0.26 31.77 4.44
CA VAL A 325 0.50 32.35 3.12
C VAL A 325 0.51 31.18 2.14
N PRO A 326 -0.38 31.12 1.13
CA PRO A 326 -0.34 30.05 0.15
C PRO A 326 0.96 30.12 -0.67
N PRO A 327 1.68 29.00 -0.89
CA PRO A 327 2.87 29.00 -1.71
C PRO A 327 2.49 29.25 -3.16
N GLN A 328 3.14 30.23 -3.78
CA GLN A 328 3.07 30.48 -5.21
C GLN A 328 3.98 29.49 -5.91
N ILE A 329 3.41 28.39 -6.41
CA ILE A 329 4.19 27.31 -7.00
C ILE A 329 4.61 27.68 -8.41
N LYS A 330 5.90 27.92 -8.60
CA LYS A 330 6.52 28.12 -9.91
C LYS A 330 6.84 26.77 -10.54
N VAL A 331 6.39 26.62 -11.77
CA VAL A 331 6.62 25.44 -12.60
C VAL A 331 7.52 25.81 -13.76
N ARG A 332 8.71 25.21 -13.81
CA ARG A 332 9.62 25.26 -14.95
C ARG A 332 9.44 23.98 -15.77
N HIS A 333 9.05 24.15 -17.02
CA HIS A 333 8.58 23.08 -17.89
C HIS A 333 9.49 22.91 -19.10
N LEU A 334 10.06 21.72 -19.24
CA LEU A 334 10.92 21.35 -20.36
C LEU A 334 10.25 20.29 -21.26
N ASP A 335 10.54 20.33 -22.55
CA ASP A 335 10.21 19.21 -23.45
C ASP A 335 11.15 18.01 -23.22
N LYS A 336 10.87 16.89 -23.90
CA LYS A 336 11.70 15.67 -23.85
C LYS A 336 13.16 15.85 -24.26
N ASN A 337 13.51 16.94 -24.93
CA ASN A 337 14.88 17.28 -25.32
C ASN A 337 15.48 18.33 -24.37
N LYS A 338 14.88 18.52 -23.19
CA LYS A 338 15.29 19.48 -22.17
C LYS A 338 15.24 20.95 -22.61
N LYS A 339 14.45 21.27 -23.65
CA LYS A 339 14.23 22.65 -24.07
C LYS A 339 13.14 23.30 -23.22
N LEU A 340 13.41 24.49 -22.70
CA LEU A 340 12.44 25.27 -21.94
C LEU A 340 11.23 25.65 -22.80
N LEU A 341 10.04 25.26 -22.33
CA LEU A 341 8.75 25.57 -22.94
C LEU A 341 8.04 26.70 -22.20
N SER A 342 8.02 26.66 -20.88
CA SER A 342 7.43 27.70 -20.04
C SER A 342 8.05 27.73 -18.64
N SER A 343 7.95 28.89 -17.97
CA SER A 343 8.34 29.06 -16.57
C SER A 343 7.47 30.14 -15.94
N GLY A 344 6.86 29.85 -14.80
CA GLY A 344 6.04 30.81 -14.07
C GLY A 344 5.17 30.14 -13.01
N VAL A 345 4.47 30.95 -12.21
CA VAL A 345 3.50 30.45 -11.22
C VAL A 345 2.29 29.85 -11.93
N LYS A 346 1.85 28.66 -11.49
CA LYS A 346 0.76 27.89 -12.13
C LYS A 346 -0.10 27.20 -11.07
N ASP A 347 -1.41 27.21 -11.29
CA ASP A 347 -2.36 26.35 -10.57
C ASP A 347 -2.72 25.09 -11.38
N GLU A 348 -2.66 25.18 -12.72
CA GLU A 348 -2.81 24.05 -13.64
C GLU A 348 -1.74 24.13 -14.75
N ILE A 349 -1.23 22.97 -15.18
CA ILE A 349 -0.38 22.84 -16.35
C ILE A 349 -0.78 21.63 -17.21
N ARG A 350 -0.73 21.81 -18.54
CA ARG A 350 -0.95 20.73 -19.52
C ARG A 350 0.36 20.37 -20.21
N VAL A 351 0.71 19.11 -20.17
CA VAL A 351 1.99 18.57 -20.63
C VAL A 351 1.79 17.29 -21.44
N PHE A 352 2.87 16.81 -22.06
CA PHE A 352 2.91 15.56 -22.81
C PHE A 352 3.78 14.53 -22.10
N ARG A 353 3.65 13.26 -22.48
CA ARG A 353 4.53 12.21 -21.94
C ARG A 353 6.00 12.53 -22.20
N ASP A 354 6.85 12.11 -21.26
CA ASP A 354 8.31 12.27 -21.26
C ASP A 354 8.79 13.74 -21.21
N GLU A 355 7.88 14.68 -20.92
CA GLU A 355 8.26 16.05 -20.55
C GLU A 355 8.67 16.13 -19.08
N GLU A 356 9.44 17.15 -18.75
CA GLU A 356 9.99 17.35 -17.41
C GLU A 356 9.38 18.60 -16.75
N LEU A 357 9.00 18.46 -15.48
CA LEU A 357 8.51 19.53 -14.65
C LEU A 357 9.44 19.73 -13.46
N TYR A 358 9.69 20.99 -13.13
CA TYR A 358 10.44 21.37 -11.96
C TYR A 358 9.61 22.37 -11.15
N PHE A 359 9.40 22.06 -9.88
CA PHE A 359 8.52 22.79 -8.98
C PHE A 359 9.36 23.51 -7.92
N SER A 360 9.05 24.78 -7.67
CA SER A 360 9.68 25.57 -6.62
C SER A 360 8.67 26.58 -6.07
N ILE A 361 8.94 27.11 -4.88
CA ILE A 361 8.15 28.21 -4.31
C ILE A 361 8.70 29.53 -4.86
N ASP A 362 7.85 30.39 -5.42
CA ASP A 362 8.27 31.71 -5.94
C ASP A 362 8.35 32.74 -4.81
N ASN A 363 7.36 32.75 -3.92
CA ASN A 363 7.26 33.64 -2.77
C ASN A 363 8.04 33.15 -1.54
N LYS A 364 9.29 32.71 -1.73
CA LYS A 364 10.13 32.12 -0.65
C LYS A 364 10.34 33.03 0.55
N VAL A 365 10.29 34.35 0.32
CA VAL A 365 10.48 35.38 1.36
C VAL A 365 9.36 35.41 2.40
N ASP A 366 8.21 34.80 2.10
CA ASP A 366 7.08 34.70 3.02
C ASP A 366 7.27 33.59 4.08
N TYR A 367 8.32 32.78 3.95
CA TYR A 367 8.60 31.63 4.80
C TYR A 367 9.98 31.70 5.46
N SER A 368 10.12 31.03 6.60
CA SER A 368 11.42 30.86 7.26
C SER A 368 12.38 30.05 6.38
N GLN A 369 13.68 30.35 6.43
CA GLN A 369 14.71 29.52 5.80
C GLN A 369 14.85 28.15 6.46
N THR A 370 14.35 28.00 7.69
CA THR A 370 14.28 26.72 8.39
C THR A 370 13.01 25.92 8.07
N ALA A 371 12.14 26.46 7.21
CA ALA A 371 10.91 25.77 6.84
C ALA A 371 11.22 24.58 5.90
N GLU A 372 10.49 23.50 6.12
CA GLU A 372 10.52 22.29 5.31
C GLU A 372 9.38 22.34 4.29
N VAL A 373 9.67 21.95 3.06
CA VAL A 373 8.70 21.86 1.97
C VAL A 373 8.47 20.41 1.63
N HIS A 374 7.26 19.96 1.90
CA HIS A 374 6.79 18.62 1.57
C HIS A 374 6.11 18.69 0.21
N TRP A 375 6.81 18.19 -0.81
CA TRP A 375 6.27 17.98 -2.16
C TRP A 375 5.64 16.60 -2.23
N ILE A 376 4.34 16.55 -2.49
CA ILE A 376 3.58 15.29 -2.54
C ILE A 376 3.03 15.13 -3.95
N VAL A 377 3.54 14.14 -4.67
CA VAL A 377 2.97 13.70 -5.94
C VAL A 377 1.79 12.80 -5.64
N ARG A 378 0.64 13.07 -6.28
CA ARG A 378 -0.55 12.22 -6.22
C ARG A 378 -1.02 11.91 -7.63
N ASN A 379 -0.79 10.67 -8.05
CA ASN A 379 -1.31 10.18 -9.32
C ASN A 379 -2.72 9.60 -9.11
N GLN A 380 -3.65 9.90 -10.02
CA GLN A 380 -5.05 9.44 -9.90
C GLN A 380 -5.49 8.49 -11.01
N ASP A 381 -4.90 8.56 -12.21
CA ASP A 381 -5.42 7.78 -13.33
C ASP A 381 -5.13 6.29 -13.27
N GLU A 382 -5.92 5.56 -14.06
CA GLU A 382 -5.87 4.11 -14.20
C GLU A 382 -4.49 3.58 -14.61
N GLU A 383 -3.72 4.32 -15.43
CA GLU A 383 -2.39 3.87 -15.81
C GLU A 383 -1.42 3.83 -14.63
N ALA A 384 -1.43 4.87 -13.80
CA ALA A 384 -0.60 4.95 -12.60
C ALA A 384 -1.05 3.91 -11.55
N LYS A 385 -2.38 3.73 -11.41
CA LYS A 385 -2.97 2.67 -10.58
C LYS A 385 -2.52 1.27 -11.05
N ARG A 386 -2.52 0.96 -12.34
CA ARG A 386 -2.12 -0.38 -12.81
C ARG A 386 -0.71 -0.77 -12.41
N VAL A 387 0.21 0.19 -12.35
CA VAL A 387 1.63 -0.03 -12.01
C VAL A 387 1.97 0.30 -10.55
N ASN A 388 0.97 0.51 -9.71
CA ASN A 388 1.12 0.86 -8.29
C ASN A 388 1.96 2.13 -8.02
N ASP A 389 1.98 3.08 -8.95
CA ASP A 389 2.67 4.36 -8.79
C ASP A 389 1.66 5.46 -8.45
N LEU A 390 1.11 5.44 -7.24
CA LEU A 390 0.15 6.46 -6.81
C LEU A 390 0.81 7.78 -6.40
N GLY A 391 2.13 7.85 -6.47
CA GLY A 391 2.95 9.01 -6.15
C GLY A 391 3.92 8.76 -5.01
N HIS A 392 4.43 9.84 -4.44
CA HIS A 392 5.48 9.84 -3.42
C HIS A 392 5.57 11.20 -2.73
N THR A 393 6.26 11.23 -1.59
CA THR A 393 6.56 12.47 -0.85
C THR A 393 8.06 12.73 -0.85
N SER A 394 8.46 13.98 -1.04
CA SER A 394 9.84 14.46 -0.89
C SER A 394 9.87 15.68 0.01
N VAL A 395 10.82 15.73 0.95
CA VAL A 395 11.02 16.87 1.84
C VAL A 395 12.28 17.60 1.41
N LEU A 396 12.14 18.90 1.13
CA LEU A 396 13.22 19.77 0.66
C LEU A 396 13.22 21.09 1.44
N SER A 397 14.29 21.89 1.29
CA SER A 397 14.31 23.24 1.84
C SER A 397 13.47 24.20 0.98
N ILE A 398 13.10 25.36 1.53
CA ILE A 398 12.34 26.41 0.83
C ILE A 398 13.04 26.90 -0.46
N SER A 399 14.37 26.82 -0.51
CA SER A 399 15.17 27.26 -1.65
C SER A 399 15.23 26.26 -2.79
N ASP A 400 14.97 24.99 -2.52
CA ASP A 400 15.20 23.91 -3.47
C ASP A 400 14.11 23.80 -4.53
N GLU A 401 14.42 23.05 -5.58
CA GLU A 401 13.51 22.74 -6.68
C GLU A 401 13.29 21.23 -6.74
N ARG A 402 12.04 20.81 -6.95
CA ARG A 402 11.66 19.40 -7.08
C ARG A 402 11.43 19.05 -8.54
N TYR A 403 12.19 18.08 -9.04
CA TYR A 403 12.01 17.48 -10.37
C TYR A 403 10.93 16.38 -10.37
N GLU A 404 10.09 16.35 -11.40
CA GLU A 404 9.22 15.22 -11.73
C GLU A 404 9.13 14.98 -13.25
N GLY A 405 9.10 13.70 -13.62
CA GLY A 405 8.87 13.26 -15.00
C GLY A 405 7.39 13.00 -15.29
N CYS A 406 6.96 13.26 -16.52
CA CYS A 406 5.57 13.07 -16.95
C CYS A 406 5.36 11.67 -17.56
N SER A 407 5.28 10.62 -16.73
CA SER A 407 5.22 9.23 -17.23
C SER A 407 3.83 8.71 -17.61
N TYR A 408 2.78 9.21 -16.95
CA TYR A 408 1.43 8.63 -17.04
C TYR A 408 0.44 9.61 -17.64
N SER A 409 -0.35 9.19 -18.61
CA SER A 409 -1.43 10.05 -19.10
C SER A 409 -2.51 10.23 -18.06
N GLY A 410 -3.09 11.42 -18.04
CA GLY A 410 -4.26 11.78 -17.22
C GLY A 410 -4.02 12.97 -16.29
N THR A 411 -4.79 13.04 -15.20
CA THR A 411 -4.75 14.10 -14.18
C THR A 411 -4.00 13.64 -12.92
N HIS A 412 -2.95 14.39 -12.58
CA HIS A 412 -2.14 14.19 -11.40
C HIS A 412 -1.99 15.50 -10.64
N TYR A 413 -1.45 15.44 -9.43
CA TYR A 413 -1.25 16.60 -8.57
C TYR A 413 0.15 16.64 -8.00
N MET A 414 0.72 17.84 -8.00
CA MET A 414 1.86 18.19 -7.16
C MET A 414 1.35 19.08 -6.03
N GLU A 415 1.19 18.52 -4.84
CA GLU A 415 0.86 19.29 -3.64
C GLU A 415 2.13 19.79 -2.96
N CYS A 416 2.04 20.98 -2.37
CA CYS A 416 3.09 21.65 -1.65
C CYS A 416 2.58 21.98 -0.25
N LEU A 417 3.20 21.41 0.78
CA LEU A 417 2.93 21.74 2.17
C LEU A 417 4.20 22.33 2.79
N VAL A 418 4.10 23.55 3.30
CA VAL A 418 5.21 24.25 3.97
C VAL A 418 5.01 24.16 5.48
N LEU A 419 5.98 23.56 6.17
CA LEU A 419 5.99 23.37 7.62
C LEU A 419 7.16 24.14 8.23
N ASP A 420 6.95 24.77 9.38
CA ASP A 420 8.02 25.35 10.19
C ASP A 420 7.80 24.97 11.65
N LYS A 421 8.76 24.22 12.20
CA LYS A 421 8.66 23.62 13.55
C LYS A 421 7.33 22.87 13.73
N ASN A 422 6.98 22.02 12.77
CA ASN A 422 5.73 21.24 12.70
C ASN A 422 4.44 22.05 12.60
N ASN A 423 4.50 23.37 12.40
CA ASN A 423 3.32 24.19 12.15
C ASN A 423 3.14 24.42 10.65
N ILE A 424 1.91 24.28 10.17
CA ILE A 424 1.54 24.55 8.79
C ILE A 424 1.63 26.06 8.53
N LYS A 425 2.50 26.44 7.59
CA LYS A 425 2.71 27.84 7.16
C LYS A 425 2.12 28.14 5.79
N GLY A 426 1.92 27.13 4.96
CA GLY A 426 1.35 27.30 3.64
C GLY A 426 1.00 25.97 3.02
N MET A 427 -0.04 25.96 2.20
CA MET A 427 -0.41 24.82 1.39
C MET A 427 -0.91 25.27 0.02
N GLY A 428 -0.48 24.58 -1.02
CA GLY A 428 -0.89 24.83 -2.40
C GLY A 428 -0.78 23.56 -3.22
N ALA A 429 -1.27 23.59 -4.45
CA ALA A 429 -1.16 22.47 -5.36
C ALA A 429 -1.14 22.93 -6.81
N VAL A 430 -0.52 22.14 -7.68
CA VAL A 430 -0.59 22.29 -9.12
C VAL A 430 -1.27 21.07 -9.71
N LYS A 431 -2.35 21.29 -10.47
CA LYS A 431 -3.00 20.27 -11.29
C LYS A 431 -2.17 20.01 -12.54
N VAL A 432 -1.69 18.80 -12.72
CA VAL A 432 -0.85 18.40 -13.86
C VAL A 432 -1.65 17.47 -14.76
N ARG A 433 -1.96 17.94 -15.98
CA ARG A 433 -2.66 17.12 -16.99
C ARG A 433 -1.69 16.66 -18.05
N ILE A 434 -1.40 15.36 -18.09
CA ILE A 434 -0.50 14.74 -19.04
C ILE A 434 -1.33 14.13 -20.19
N THR A 435 -1.06 14.54 -21.43
CA THR A 435 -1.83 14.11 -22.61
C THR A 435 -0.94 13.57 -23.71
N GLY A 436 -1.33 12.46 -24.35
CA GLY A 436 -0.69 11.92 -25.56
C GLY A 436 0.81 11.59 -25.45
N PHE A 437 1.41 11.15 -26.56
CA PHE A 437 2.85 10.86 -26.66
C PHE A 437 3.65 11.99 -27.28
N SER A 438 3.00 12.91 -27.99
CA SER A 438 3.70 13.98 -28.70
C SER A 438 2.82 15.21 -28.86
N ARG A 439 3.48 16.38 -28.79
CA ARG A 439 2.87 17.65 -29.15
C ARG A 439 2.38 17.60 -30.59
N PRO A 440 1.17 18.08 -30.89
CA PRO A 440 0.75 18.29 -32.27
C PRO A 440 1.76 19.19 -32.99
N LEU A 441 2.07 18.87 -34.24
CA LEU A 441 2.95 19.69 -35.07
C LEU A 441 2.43 21.13 -35.12
N ARG A 442 3.29 22.10 -34.81
CA ARG A 442 3.01 23.52 -35.00
C ARG A 442 2.95 23.75 -36.52
N ASN A 443 1.74 23.79 -37.08
CA ASN A 443 1.39 23.68 -38.51
C ASN A 443 1.40 22.23 -39.03
N PRO A 444 0.35 21.44 -38.79
CA PRO A 444 0.22 20.13 -39.42
C PRO A 444 0.14 20.31 -40.94
N PRO A 445 0.78 19.43 -41.74
CA PRO A 445 0.63 19.46 -43.19
C PRO A 445 -0.85 19.37 -43.55
N ARG A 446 -1.33 20.25 -44.44
CA ARG A 446 -2.73 20.23 -44.92
C ARG A 446 -3.06 18.81 -45.39
N LYS A 447 -4.13 18.21 -44.85
CA LYS A 447 -4.63 16.90 -45.29
C LYS A 447 -4.80 16.93 -46.81
N LYS A 448 -4.01 16.13 -47.53
CA LYS A 448 -4.18 15.93 -48.96
C LYS A 448 -5.47 15.13 -49.14
N TYR A 449 -6.55 15.80 -49.50
CA TYR A 449 -7.73 15.11 -50.01
C TYR A 449 -7.36 14.51 -51.36
N PHE A 450 -7.18 13.18 -51.40
CA PHE A 450 -7.14 12.46 -52.67
C PHE A 450 -8.51 12.60 -53.31
N LYS A 451 -8.63 13.44 -54.35
CA LYS A 451 -9.73 13.30 -55.30
C LYS A 451 -9.45 12.01 -56.07
N GLY A 452 -10.23 10.98 -55.78
CA GLY A 452 -10.18 9.72 -56.54
C GLY A 452 -10.28 10.01 -58.02
N ARG A 453 -9.45 9.31 -58.80
CA ARG A 453 -9.58 9.25 -60.27
C ARG A 453 -10.54 8.14 -60.63
#